data_AF-A0A7Z7IPQ5-F1
#
_entry.id   AF-A0A7Z7IPQ5-F1
#
_cell.length_a   1.000
_cell.length_b   1.000
_cell.length_c   1.000
_cell.angle_alpha   90.00
_cell.angle_beta   90.00
_cell.angle_gamma   90.00
#
_symmetry.space_group_name_H-M   'P 1'
#
loop_
_entity.id
_entity.type
_entity.pdbx_description
1 polymer ?
#
loop_
_entity_poly.entity_id
_entity_poly.type
_entity_poly.pdbx_seq_one_letter_code
_entity_poly.pdbx_strand_id
1 'polypeptide(L)'
;MSHDLILGSAVTGAKFTPKNHAEMGEPLFDVVLRGRTIQLDTKKLLAEACALYDIGVRYYHYQARNPHTHEPCTSNAIYAALSHEIQDRLPGMLISFGASRNSIEVREAIRRNGEWERISQAALPLHLGGAHFVTSQGGAEFQIVLDLEHKGHDISIEAVSDPEFARIIRHYVPSITDSVMILDVHSTAGGTYYGSSSPRMQFEVYRQAVDARRRLHLLHEVEWIQLDRSCALTRFATEHPLIRLGSEGQLNITLLFGSSWRLPFPESYADFRRAVCLAKSIERDLSGNIARKVTISVGASVLPQHARAHINELEFGARKGQLAGPLERLACYAAQPDSEVDVIRSGLEDTPYIVTHDGDITLTDNFGLAHQVVEMVGSCGAAIITDPPTLRGRMGFAGPSKAMEFPPAATLAT
;
A
#
# COMPACT_ATOMS: atom_id res chain seq x y z
N MET A 1 27.16 -3.90 -6.71
CA MET A 1 26.62 -2.54 -6.82
C MET A 1 25.62 -2.39 -5.70
N SER A 2 25.63 -1.28 -4.94
CA SER A 2 24.63 -1.05 -3.89
C SER A 2 23.26 -0.81 -4.53
N HIS A 3 22.19 -1.28 -3.88
CA HIS A 3 20.81 -1.05 -4.30
C HIS A 3 20.15 -0.12 -3.30
N ASP A 4 20.06 1.15 -3.69
CA ASP A 4 19.52 2.21 -2.84
C ASP A 4 17.99 2.20 -2.86
N LEU A 5 17.40 2.50 -1.71
CA LEU A 5 15.97 2.39 -1.47
C LEU A 5 15.32 3.75 -1.23
N ILE A 6 14.04 3.86 -1.56
CA ILE A 6 13.20 4.97 -1.11
C ILE A 6 12.63 4.58 0.26
N LEU A 7 12.75 5.48 1.23
CA LEU A 7 12.12 5.28 2.53
C LEU A 7 10.67 5.76 2.50
N GLY A 8 9.75 4.87 2.84
CA GLY A 8 8.32 5.15 2.94
C GLY A 8 7.76 5.02 4.34
N SER A 9 6.73 5.82 4.64
CA SER A 9 5.99 5.77 5.91
C SER A 9 4.48 5.70 5.68
N ALA A 10 3.82 4.69 6.25
CA ALA A 10 2.37 4.48 6.27
C ALA A 10 1.79 4.86 7.64
N VAL A 11 1.34 6.11 7.76
CA VAL A 11 1.26 6.78 9.07
C VAL A 11 -0.03 6.55 9.86
N THR A 12 -1.16 6.35 9.18
CA THR A 12 -2.48 6.27 9.83
C THR A 12 -3.23 4.98 9.54
N GLY A 13 -3.33 4.58 8.27
CA GLY A 13 -4.04 3.38 7.84
C GLY A 13 -5.50 3.24 8.26
N ALA A 14 -6.07 2.06 8.04
CA ALA A 14 -7.43 1.73 8.47
C ALA A 14 -7.57 0.36 9.15
N LYS A 15 -6.44 -0.33 9.40
CA LYS A 15 -6.39 -1.63 10.08
C LYS A 15 -6.71 -1.47 11.56
N PHE A 16 -5.87 -0.74 12.28
CA PHE A 16 -5.96 -0.54 13.73
C PHE A 16 -6.92 0.60 14.08
N THR A 17 -8.15 0.26 14.47
CA THR A 17 -9.21 1.24 14.78
C THR A 17 -10.00 0.81 16.01
N PRO A 18 -10.72 1.73 16.67
CA PRO A 18 -11.44 1.40 17.89
C PRO A 18 -12.42 0.25 17.74
N LYS A 19 -13.05 0.03 16.58
CA LYS A 19 -14.09 -1.01 16.42
C LYS A 19 -13.69 -2.21 15.56
N ASN A 20 -12.51 -2.20 14.94
CA ASN A 20 -12.08 -3.30 14.08
C ASN A 20 -11.53 -4.50 14.85
N HIS A 21 -10.99 -4.25 16.06
CA HIS A 21 -10.38 -5.27 16.89
C HIS A 21 -11.05 -5.51 18.23
N ALA A 22 -11.27 -6.79 18.55
CA ALA A 22 -11.73 -7.23 19.86
C ALA A 22 -10.59 -7.01 20.87
N GLU A 23 -10.96 -6.69 22.12
CA GLU A 23 -10.00 -6.70 23.22
C GLU A 23 -9.52 -8.13 23.45
N MET A 24 -8.20 -8.27 23.53
CA MET A 24 -7.50 -9.51 23.80
C MET A 24 -7.21 -9.66 25.30
N GLY A 25 -7.38 -8.59 26.09
CA GLY A 25 -7.07 -8.58 27.52
C GLY A 25 -5.59 -8.36 27.82
N GLU A 26 -4.79 -8.05 26.80
CA GLU A 26 -3.37 -7.72 26.93
C GLU A 26 -3.19 -6.22 26.68
N PRO A 27 -2.84 -5.41 27.70
CA PRO A 27 -2.92 -3.95 27.63
C PRO A 27 -2.16 -3.32 26.45
N LEU A 28 -0.98 -3.84 26.12
CA LEU A 28 -0.17 -3.32 25.01
C LEU A 28 -0.83 -3.60 23.66
N PHE A 29 -1.29 -4.84 23.45
CA PHE A 29 -1.95 -5.23 22.22
C PHE A 29 -3.28 -4.49 22.07
N ASP A 30 -4.05 -4.32 23.14
CA ASP A 30 -5.31 -3.58 23.09
C ASP A 30 -5.12 -2.10 22.72
N VAL A 31 -4.04 -1.47 23.19
CA VAL A 31 -3.67 -0.09 22.79
C VAL A 31 -3.36 -0.03 21.28
N VAL A 32 -2.56 -0.96 20.78
CA VAL A 32 -2.21 -1.08 19.36
C VAL A 32 -3.46 -1.36 18.51
N LEU A 33 -4.20 -2.40 18.84
CA LEU A 33 -5.29 -2.94 18.04
C LEU A 33 -6.46 -1.94 17.92
N ARG A 34 -6.67 -1.12 18.94
CA ARG A 34 -7.66 -0.03 18.93
C ARG A 34 -7.16 1.24 18.23
N GLY A 35 -5.91 1.27 17.76
CA GLY A 35 -5.30 2.41 17.07
C GLY A 35 -5.11 3.64 17.97
N ARG A 36 -4.93 3.46 19.29
CA ARG A 36 -4.84 4.57 20.25
C ARG A 36 -3.56 5.40 20.11
N THR A 37 -2.53 4.83 19.49
CA THR A 37 -1.25 5.48 19.22
C THR A 37 -1.25 6.30 17.92
N ILE A 38 -2.28 6.18 17.09
CA ILE A 38 -2.32 6.81 15.77
C ILE A 38 -2.70 8.29 15.91
N GLN A 39 -1.82 9.16 15.40
CA GLN A 39 -2.04 10.61 15.40
C GLN A 39 -3.03 11.01 14.32
N LEU A 40 -4.03 11.84 14.69
CA LEU A 40 -5.07 12.31 13.77
C LEU A 40 -5.15 13.84 13.66
N ASP A 41 -4.49 14.56 14.56
CA ASP A 41 -4.44 16.02 14.47
C ASP A 41 -3.53 16.43 13.31
N THR A 42 -4.07 17.24 12.41
CA THR A 42 -3.36 17.67 11.18
C THR A 42 -2.04 18.38 11.48
N LYS A 43 -1.97 19.21 12.53
CA LYS A 43 -0.73 19.93 12.88
C LYS A 43 0.32 18.97 13.43
N LYS A 44 -0.09 18.00 14.25
CA LYS A 44 0.82 16.97 14.76
C LYS A 44 1.27 16.01 13.65
N LEU A 45 0.38 15.65 12.72
CA LEU A 45 0.74 14.86 11.54
C LEU A 45 1.72 15.59 10.64
N LEU A 46 1.55 16.91 10.44
CA LEU A 46 2.51 17.72 9.71
C LEU A 46 3.87 17.77 10.42
N ALA A 47 3.89 17.96 11.74
CA ALA A 47 5.14 17.95 12.51
C ALA A 47 5.85 16.58 12.42
N GLU A 48 5.10 15.48 12.49
CA GLU A 48 5.62 14.13 12.26
C GLU A 48 6.14 13.97 10.83
N ALA A 49 5.42 14.44 9.82
CA ALA A 49 5.85 14.40 8.43
C ALA A 49 7.15 15.18 8.19
N CYS A 50 7.33 16.34 8.83
CA CYS A 50 8.58 17.10 8.79
C CYS A 50 9.74 16.28 9.39
N ALA A 51 9.55 15.71 10.59
CA ALA A 51 10.58 14.89 11.23
C ALA A 51 10.95 13.67 10.37
N LEU A 52 9.96 12.99 9.80
CA LEU A 52 10.17 11.88 8.86
C LEU A 52 10.92 12.31 7.61
N TYR A 53 10.59 13.47 7.04
CA TYR A 53 11.27 14.02 5.87
C TYR A 53 12.75 14.33 6.16
N ASP A 54 13.07 14.85 7.35
CA ASP A 54 14.43 15.18 7.79
C ASP A 54 15.35 13.96 7.85
N ILE A 55 14.81 12.77 8.16
CA ILE A 55 15.55 11.50 8.16
C ILE A 55 15.51 10.76 6.81
N GLY A 56 14.92 11.38 5.78
CA GLY A 56 14.96 10.88 4.41
C GLY A 56 13.70 10.16 3.93
N VAL A 57 12.59 10.18 4.66
CA VAL A 57 11.30 9.69 4.13
C VAL A 57 10.89 10.52 2.93
N ARG A 58 10.58 9.86 1.82
CA ARG A 58 10.12 10.51 0.57
C ARG A 58 8.84 9.90 0.00
N TYR A 59 8.32 8.85 0.61
CA TYR A 59 7.04 8.23 0.25
C TYR A 59 6.10 8.22 1.46
N TYR A 60 5.13 9.12 1.49
CA TYR A 60 4.23 9.32 2.62
C TYR A 60 2.83 8.79 2.28
N HIS A 61 2.47 7.66 2.88
CA HIS A 61 1.20 7.00 2.71
C HIS A 61 0.28 7.25 3.92
N TYR A 62 -0.97 7.60 3.66
CA TYR A 62 -1.96 7.74 4.74
C TYR A 62 -3.39 7.47 4.29
N GLN A 63 -4.24 7.20 5.27
CA GLN A 63 -5.68 7.08 5.11
C GLN A 63 -6.41 8.13 5.96
N ALA A 64 -7.51 8.66 5.44
CA ALA A 64 -8.32 9.61 6.18
C ALA A 64 -9.07 8.90 7.30
N ARG A 65 -8.95 9.47 8.51
CA ARG A 65 -9.74 9.08 9.68
C ARG A 65 -10.45 10.29 10.21
N ASN A 66 -11.66 10.08 10.67
CA ASN A 66 -12.42 11.14 11.30
C ASN A 66 -11.73 11.52 12.62
N PRO A 67 -11.32 12.78 12.82
CA PRO A 67 -10.54 13.19 13.99
C PRO A 67 -11.33 13.11 15.31
N HIS A 68 -12.67 12.95 15.25
CA HIS A 68 -13.52 12.84 16.43
C HIS A 68 -13.82 11.40 16.81
N THR A 69 -14.08 10.54 15.83
CA THR A 69 -14.47 9.13 16.08
C THR A 69 -13.31 8.16 15.94
N HIS A 70 -12.21 8.59 15.32
CA HIS A 70 -11.02 7.81 14.98
C HIS A 70 -11.27 6.67 13.98
N GLU A 71 -12.48 6.60 13.42
CA GLU A 71 -12.83 5.61 12.40
C GLU A 71 -12.30 6.05 11.02
N PRO A 72 -11.93 5.09 10.14
CA PRO A 72 -11.66 5.37 8.74
C PRO A 72 -12.86 6.04 8.07
N CYS A 73 -12.61 6.98 7.17
CA CYS A 73 -13.66 7.71 6.47
C CYS A 73 -13.26 8.01 5.02
N THR A 74 -14.24 8.34 4.18
CA THR A 74 -14.05 8.67 2.75
C THR A 74 -13.93 10.17 2.48
N SER A 75 -13.68 10.98 3.53
CA SER A 75 -13.73 12.44 3.41
C SER A 75 -12.54 13.00 2.64
N ASN A 76 -12.78 13.41 1.40
CA ASN A 76 -11.81 14.13 0.57
C ASN A 76 -11.27 15.40 1.23
N ALA A 77 -12.07 16.07 2.06
CA ALA A 77 -11.61 17.26 2.79
C ALA A 77 -10.52 16.92 3.82
N ILE A 78 -10.61 15.76 4.48
CA ILE A 78 -9.59 15.31 5.44
C ILE A 78 -8.31 14.90 4.69
N TYR A 79 -8.44 14.19 3.57
CA TYR A 79 -7.29 13.89 2.71
C TYR A 79 -6.59 15.17 2.23
N ALA A 80 -7.37 16.11 1.67
CA ALA A 80 -6.84 17.34 1.11
C ALA A 80 -6.19 18.25 2.14
N ALA A 81 -6.75 18.36 3.35
CA ALA A 81 -6.21 19.21 4.41
C ALA A 81 -4.75 18.88 4.75
N LEU A 82 -4.44 17.59 4.96
CA LEU A 82 -3.05 17.17 5.23
C LEU A 82 -2.18 17.24 3.97
N SER A 83 -2.72 16.86 2.81
CA SER A 83 -1.96 16.86 1.55
C SER A 83 -1.47 18.26 1.18
N HIS A 84 -2.31 19.28 1.34
CA HIS A 84 -1.93 20.66 1.09
C HIS A 84 -0.75 21.11 1.96
N GLU A 85 -0.78 20.81 3.25
CA GLU A 85 0.30 21.16 4.17
C GLU A 85 1.61 20.42 3.82
N ILE A 86 1.54 19.13 3.47
CA ILE A 86 2.71 18.36 3.04
C ILE A 86 3.28 18.91 1.73
N GLN A 87 2.44 19.19 0.73
CA GLN A 87 2.90 19.71 -0.56
C GLN A 87 3.54 21.10 -0.44
N ASP A 88 3.04 21.95 0.46
CA ASP A 88 3.59 23.28 0.71
C ASP A 88 4.92 23.24 1.47
N ARG A 89 5.00 22.42 2.54
CA ARG A 89 6.15 22.42 3.46
C ARG A 89 7.27 21.46 3.06
N LEU A 90 6.95 20.37 2.38
CA LEU A 90 7.86 19.25 2.13
C LEU A 90 7.97 18.96 0.63
N PRO A 91 8.52 19.90 -0.17
CA PRO A 91 8.62 19.74 -1.61
C PRO A 91 9.42 18.47 -1.97
N GLY A 92 8.86 17.65 -2.85
CA GLY A 92 9.45 16.37 -3.25
C GLY A 92 9.06 15.18 -2.38
N MET A 93 8.23 15.35 -1.35
CA MET A 93 7.52 14.23 -0.72
C MET A 93 6.46 13.68 -1.68
N LEU A 94 6.55 12.39 -2.01
CA LEU A 94 5.50 11.69 -2.75
C LEU A 94 4.40 11.29 -1.77
N ILE A 95 3.17 11.54 -2.15
CA ILE A 95 1.98 11.30 -1.33
C ILE A 95 1.21 10.13 -1.92
N SER A 96 0.87 9.15 -1.09
CA SER A 96 -0.04 8.05 -1.43
C SER A 96 -1.26 8.07 -0.51
N PHE A 97 -2.46 7.94 -1.07
CA PHE A 97 -3.67 7.72 -0.31
C PHE A 97 -4.06 6.25 -0.34
N GLY A 98 -4.19 5.63 0.84
CA GLY A 98 -4.86 4.35 0.96
C GLY A 98 -6.37 4.52 0.80
N ALA A 99 -7.03 3.51 0.25
CA ALA A 99 -8.48 3.48 0.11
C ALA A 99 -9.15 2.75 1.27
N SER A 100 -10.25 3.31 1.75
CA SER A 100 -10.77 3.03 3.07
C SER A 100 -11.28 1.59 3.21
N ARG A 101 -10.81 0.92 4.27
CA ARG A 101 -11.48 -0.27 4.81
C ARG A 101 -12.91 0.06 5.26
N ASN A 102 -13.76 -0.96 5.34
CA ASN A 102 -15.19 -0.77 5.56
C ASN A 102 -15.54 -0.48 7.03
N SER A 103 -15.35 0.78 7.44
CA SER A 103 -15.81 1.26 8.76
C SER A 103 -17.33 1.50 8.78
N ILE A 104 -17.88 1.86 9.94
CA ILE A 104 -19.27 2.34 10.02
C ILE A 104 -19.47 3.59 9.14
N GLU A 105 -18.55 4.55 9.20
CA GLU A 105 -18.67 5.80 8.46
C GLU A 105 -18.54 5.60 6.95
N VAL A 106 -17.64 4.73 6.50
CA VAL A 106 -17.49 4.36 5.10
C VAL A 106 -18.77 3.69 4.58
N ARG A 107 -19.37 2.77 5.36
CA ARG A 107 -20.65 2.14 4.99
C ARG A 107 -21.79 3.14 4.91
N GLU A 108 -21.82 4.14 5.78
CA GLU A 108 -22.82 5.20 5.72
C GLU A 108 -22.64 6.10 4.50
N ALA A 109 -21.41 6.48 4.16
CA ALA A 109 -21.11 7.25 2.97
C ALA A 109 -21.53 6.50 1.70
N ILE A 110 -21.16 5.22 1.60
CA ILE A 110 -21.54 4.34 0.48
C ILE A 110 -23.05 4.18 0.38
N ARG A 111 -23.77 4.03 1.50
CA ARG A 111 -25.24 3.95 1.49
C ARG A 111 -25.87 5.23 0.92
N ARG A 112 -25.28 6.39 1.19
CA ARG A 112 -25.81 7.69 0.74
C ARG A 112 -25.46 8.01 -0.71
N ASN A 113 -24.23 7.69 -1.14
CA ASN A 113 -23.65 8.22 -2.36
C ASN A 113 -23.16 7.13 -3.35
N GLY A 114 -23.24 5.85 -2.98
CA GLY A 114 -22.79 4.71 -3.77
C GLY A 114 -21.35 4.28 -3.50
N GLU A 115 -20.94 3.13 -4.06
CA GLU A 115 -19.62 2.52 -3.85
C GLU A 115 -18.45 3.39 -4.33
N TRP A 116 -18.67 4.35 -5.24
CA TRP A 116 -17.66 5.31 -5.66
C TRP A 116 -17.02 6.06 -4.49
N GLU A 117 -17.75 6.30 -3.40
CA GLU A 117 -17.22 6.97 -2.20
C GLU A 117 -15.98 6.30 -1.63
N ARG A 118 -15.86 4.96 -1.72
CA ARG A 118 -14.74 4.20 -1.17
C ARG A 118 -13.38 4.67 -1.70
N ILE A 119 -13.38 5.16 -2.94
CA ILE A 119 -12.18 5.48 -3.72
C ILE A 119 -12.27 6.87 -4.37
N SER A 120 -13.21 7.72 -3.94
CA SER A 120 -13.48 9.00 -4.61
C SER A 120 -12.28 9.95 -4.61
N GLN A 121 -11.38 9.81 -3.63
CA GLN A 121 -10.11 10.54 -3.54
C GLN A 121 -9.18 10.27 -4.73
N ALA A 122 -9.39 9.19 -5.51
CA ALA A 122 -8.69 8.96 -6.77
C ALA A 122 -8.92 10.07 -7.79
N ALA A 123 -10.03 10.80 -7.71
CA ALA A 123 -10.34 11.92 -8.60
C ALA A 123 -9.83 13.28 -8.10
N LEU A 124 -9.11 13.35 -6.97
CA LEU A 124 -8.52 14.60 -6.49
C LEU A 124 -7.20 14.91 -7.22
N PRO A 125 -7.10 16.05 -7.93
CA PRO A 125 -5.84 16.51 -8.49
C PRO A 125 -4.90 17.06 -7.39
N LEU A 126 -3.59 17.03 -7.62
CA LEU A 126 -2.58 17.52 -6.66
C LEU A 126 -2.88 18.94 -6.16
N HIS A 127 -3.27 19.84 -7.07
CA HIS A 127 -3.57 21.25 -6.76
C HIS A 127 -4.78 21.47 -5.85
N LEU A 128 -5.63 20.47 -5.67
CA LEU A 128 -6.77 20.48 -4.74
C LEU A 128 -6.53 19.52 -3.56
N GLY A 129 -5.26 19.25 -3.24
CA GLY A 129 -4.89 18.38 -2.13
C GLY A 129 -4.99 16.89 -2.46
N GLY A 130 -4.89 16.53 -3.73
CA GLY A 130 -4.80 15.14 -4.17
C GLY A 130 -3.47 14.47 -3.81
N ALA A 131 -3.28 13.25 -4.29
CA ALA A 131 -2.07 12.45 -4.08
C ALA A 131 -1.41 12.00 -5.37
N HIS A 132 -0.11 11.72 -5.29
CA HIS A 132 0.69 11.19 -6.39
C HIS A 132 0.28 9.75 -6.72
N PHE A 133 -0.12 8.99 -5.69
CA PHE A 133 -0.67 7.65 -5.80
C PHE A 133 -1.98 7.54 -5.03
N VAL A 134 -2.87 6.67 -5.51
CA VAL A 134 -4.04 6.23 -4.74
C VAL A 134 -4.12 4.72 -4.88
N THR A 135 -4.16 4.01 -3.76
CA THR A 135 -4.27 2.56 -3.73
C THR A 135 -5.67 2.13 -4.18
N SER A 136 -5.81 1.64 -5.42
CA SER A 136 -7.11 1.28 -6.02
C SER A 136 -7.44 -0.21 -5.97
N GLN A 137 -6.58 -1.02 -5.36
CA GLN A 137 -6.77 -2.46 -5.19
C GLN A 137 -6.25 -2.85 -3.81
N GLY A 138 -7.06 -3.57 -3.04
CA GLY A 138 -6.67 -4.07 -1.72
C GLY A 138 -7.86 -4.51 -0.85
N GLY A 139 -9.08 -4.53 -1.38
CA GLY A 139 -10.28 -4.79 -0.59
C GLY A 139 -11.47 -5.27 -1.39
N ALA A 140 -12.43 -4.38 -1.66
CA ALA A 140 -13.72 -4.74 -2.25
C ALA A 140 -13.59 -5.23 -3.69
N GLU A 141 -12.53 -4.83 -4.40
CA GLU A 141 -12.28 -5.13 -5.81
C GLU A 141 -11.99 -6.62 -6.06
N PHE A 142 -11.56 -7.36 -5.02
CA PHE A 142 -11.37 -8.81 -5.10
C PHE A 142 -12.63 -9.57 -5.49
N GLN A 143 -13.83 -8.99 -5.32
CA GLN A 143 -15.07 -9.57 -5.81
C GLN A 143 -15.04 -9.88 -7.31
N ILE A 144 -14.25 -9.15 -8.10
CA ILE A 144 -14.05 -9.43 -9.54
C ILE A 144 -13.34 -10.77 -9.73
N VAL A 145 -12.27 -11.02 -8.98
CA VAL A 145 -11.52 -12.29 -9.04
C VAL A 145 -12.31 -13.43 -8.43
N LEU A 146 -13.00 -13.20 -7.32
CA LEU A 146 -13.90 -14.20 -6.73
C LEU A 146 -14.99 -14.60 -7.73
N ASP A 147 -15.54 -13.67 -8.50
CA ASP A 147 -16.53 -13.97 -9.54
C ASP A 147 -15.96 -14.83 -10.67
N LEU A 148 -14.69 -14.61 -11.05
CA LEU A 148 -13.98 -15.50 -11.97
C LEU A 148 -13.82 -16.92 -11.39
N GLU A 149 -13.41 -17.04 -10.12
CA GLU A 149 -13.31 -18.32 -9.42
C GLU A 149 -14.66 -19.06 -9.41
N HIS A 150 -15.75 -18.38 -9.05
CA HIS A 150 -17.09 -18.97 -9.02
C HIS A 150 -17.59 -19.40 -10.39
N LYS A 151 -17.12 -18.77 -11.48
CA LYS A 151 -17.40 -19.17 -12.87
C LYS A 151 -16.54 -20.34 -13.34
N GLY A 152 -15.70 -20.91 -12.48
CA GLY A 152 -14.86 -22.08 -12.77
C GLY A 152 -13.59 -21.74 -13.52
N HIS A 153 -13.16 -20.47 -13.52
CA HIS A 153 -11.86 -20.10 -14.08
C HIS A 153 -10.74 -20.32 -13.05
N ASP A 154 -9.63 -20.89 -13.51
CA ASP A 154 -8.42 -21.00 -12.69
C ASP A 154 -7.76 -19.62 -12.53
N ILE A 155 -7.45 -19.26 -11.29
CA ILE A 155 -6.78 -18.00 -10.92
C ILE A 155 -5.37 -18.23 -10.35
N SER A 156 -4.84 -19.46 -10.47
CA SER A 156 -3.45 -19.77 -10.12
C SER A 156 -2.48 -18.83 -10.84
N ILE A 157 -1.32 -18.61 -10.23
CA ILE A 157 -0.27 -17.74 -10.80
C ILE A 157 0.09 -18.18 -12.21
N GLU A 158 0.18 -19.48 -12.44
CA GLU A 158 0.46 -20.09 -13.73
C GLU A 158 -0.64 -19.75 -14.75
N ALA A 159 -1.91 -19.96 -14.37
CA ALA A 159 -3.04 -19.69 -15.26
C ALA A 159 -3.17 -18.20 -15.62
N VAL A 160 -3.03 -17.29 -14.65
CA VAL A 160 -3.19 -15.84 -14.91
C VAL A 160 -1.99 -15.21 -15.60
N SER A 161 -0.88 -15.94 -15.71
CA SER A 161 0.30 -15.55 -16.49
C SER A 161 0.28 -16.11 -17.91
N ASP A 162 -0.65 -17.01 -18.23
CA ASP A 162 -0.79 -17.61 -19.56
C ASP A 162 -1.50 -16.64 -20.54
N PRO A 163 -1.07 -16.56 -21.81
CA PRO A 163 -1.74 -15.77 -22.84
C PRO A 163 -3.24 -16.07 -23.00
N GLU A 164 -3.71 -17.29 -22.73
CA GLU A 164 -5.13 -17.65 -22.77
C GLU A 164 -5.96 -16.89 -21.74
N PHE A 165 -5.35 -16.44 -20.64
CA PHE A 165 -6.04 -15.61 -19.65
C PHE A 165 -6.57 -14.30 -20.28
N ALA A 166 -5.87 -13.74 -21.27
CA ALA A 166 -6.32 -12.56 -22.01
C ALA A 166 -7.68 -12.79 -22.70
N ARG A 167 -7.94 -14.02 -23.15
CA ARG A 167 -9.22 -14.41 -23.75
C ARG A 167 -10.34 -14.43 -22.71
N ILE A 168 -10.07 -14.93 -21.52
CA ILE A 168 -11.02 -14.92 -20.39
C ILE A 168 -11.36 -13.48 -20.03
N ILE A 169 -10.35 -12.64 -19.85
CA ILE A 169 -10.50 -11.22 -19.49
C ILE A 169 -11.34 -10.48 -20.54
N ARG A 170 -11.08 -10.68 -21.83
CA ARG A 170 -11.78 -9.97 -22.92
C ARG A 170 -13.28 -10.27 -22.98
N HIS A 171 -13.68 -11.48 -22.60
CA HIS A 171 -15.08 -11.93 -22.65
C HIS A 171 -15.74 -11.96 -21.27
N TYR A 172 -15.05 -11.48 -20.24
CA TYR A 172 -15.57 -11.46 -18.88
C TYR A 172 -16.77 -10.51 -18.79
N VAL A 173 -17.89 -11.05 -18.32
CA VAL A 173 -19.09 -10.29 -17.99
C VAL A 173 -19.29 -10.42 -16.49
N PRO A 174 -19.17 -9.33 -15.69
CA PRO A 174 -19.28 -9.42 -14.25
C PRO A 174 -20.70 -9.75 -13.79
N SER A 175 -20.81 -10.58 -12.76
CA SER A 175 -22.11 -10.91 -12.17
C SER A 175 -22.77 -9.69 -11.52
N ILE A 176 -24.10 -9.63 -11.60
CA ILE A 176 -24.91 -8.54 -11.03
C ILE A 176 -25.43 -8.85 -9.63
N THR A 177 -25.28 -10.09 -9.17
CA THR A 177 -25.74 -10.51 -7.85
C THR A 177 -24.79 -9.99 -6.79
N ASP A 178 -25.37 -9.39 -5.75
CA ASP A 178 -24.59 -8.94 -4.60
C ASP A 178 -23.95 -10.12 -3.87
N SER A 179 -22.70 -9.93 -3.48
CA SER A 179 -21.95 -10.86 -2.65
C SER A 179 -21.30 -10.11 -1.51
N VAL A 180 -21.17 -10.78 -0.37
CA VAL A 180 -20.40 -10.24 0.75
C VAL A 180 -18.92 -10.49 0.48
N MET A 181 -18.12 -9.42 0.55
CA MET A 181 -16.67 -9.53 0.44
C MET A 181 -16.03 -9.71 1.81
N ILE A 182 -15.39 -10.86 2.01
CA ILE A 182 -14.56 -11.15 3.19
C ILE A 182 -13.15 -11.45 2.73
N LEU A 183 -12.18 -10.70 3.23
CA LEU A 183 -10.78 -10.98 3.03
C LEU A 183 -10.28 -12.03 4.01
N ASP A 184 -9.61 -13.06 3.47
CA ASP A 184 -8.66 -13.89 4.18
C ASP A 184 -7.45 -13.02 4.60
N VAL A 185 -7.52 -12.32 5.73
CA VAL A 185 -6.41 -11.55 6.31
C VAL A 185 -6.30 -11.82 7.81
N HIS A 186 -5.11 -11.63 8.36
CA HIS A 186 -4.91 -11.59 9.80
C HIS A 186 -5.56 -10.30 10.33
N SER A 187 -6.82 -10.44 10.74
CA SER A 187 -7.61 -9.40 11.37
C SER A 187 -8.69 -10.06 12.24
N THR A 188 -9.12 -9.36 13.27
CA THR A 188 -10.32 -9.69 14.04
C THR A 188 -11.59 -9.23 13.30
N ALA A 189 -12.76 -9.60 13.85
CA ALA A 189 -14.08 -9.61 13.22
C ALA A 189 -14.54 -8.39 12.37
N GLY A 190 -13.94 -7.21 12.51
CA GLY A 190 -14.30 -6.02 11.72
C GLY A 190 -13.43 -5.76 10.49
N GLY A 191 -12.15 -6.14 10.49
CA GLY A 191 -11.19 -5.71 9.47
C GLY A 191 -11.10 -6.57 8.21
N THR A 192 -11.85 -7.68 8.16
CA THR A 192 -11.95 -8.58 6.98
C THR A 192 -13.14 -8.24 6.08
N TYR A 193 -14.16 -7.55 6.59
CA TYR A 193 -15.42 -7.31 5.90
C TYR A 193 -15.33 -6.05 5.02
N TYR A 194 -15.65 -6.18 3.72
CA TYR A 194 -15.62 -5.06 2.77
C TYR A 194 -16.99 -4.62 2.25
N GLY A 195 -18.07 -5.16 2.82
CA GLY A 195 -19.43 -4.77 2.44
C GLY A 195 -20.11 -5.83 1.60
N SER A 196 -21.27 -5.45 1.07
CA SER A 196 -22.03 -6.24 0.11
C SER A 196 -22.25 -5.41 -1.12
N SER A 197 -21.78 -5.90 -2.26
CA SER A 197 -21.96 -5.29 -3.57
C SER A 197 -21.87 -6.37 -4.64
N SER A 198 -22.22 -6.07 -5.89
CA SER A 198 -21.99 -7.00 -6.99
C SER A 198 -20.59 -6.88 -7.57
N PRO A 199 -20.01 -7.96 -8.14
CA PRO A 199 -18.80 -7.89 -8.95
C PRO A 199 -18.89 -6.83 -10.06
N ARG A 200 -20.08 -6.62 -10.64
CA ARG A 200 -20.34 -5.56 -11.62
C ARG A 200 -20.11 -4.17 -11.05
N MET A 201 -20.65 -3.87 -9.87
CA MET A 201 -20.45 -2.58 -9.21
C MET A 201 -18.96 -2.33 -8.96
N GLN A 202 -18.24 -3.32 -8.43
CA GLN A 202 -16.81 -3.19 -8.16
C GLN A 202 -15.97 -3.03 -9.44
N PHE A 203 -16.33 -3.74 -10.51
CA PHE A 203 -15.73 -3.53 -11.83
C PHE A 203 -15.93 -2.09 -12.35
N GLU A 204 -17.16 -1.56 -12.24
CA GLU A 204 -17.49 -0.20 -12.69
C GLU A 204 -16.75 0.87 -11.87
N VAL A 205 -16.72 0.72 -10.54
CA VAL A 205 -16.00 1.63 -9.63
C VAL A 205 -14.50 1.57 -9.86
N TYR A 206 -13.91 0.37 -10.00
CA TYR A 206 -12.48 0.23 -10.24
C TYR A 206 -12.07 0.86 -11.58
N ARG A 207 -12.85 0.59 -12.64
CA ARG A 207 -12.66 1.26 -13.93
C ARG A 207 -12.73 2.78 -13.80
N GLN A 208 -13.73 3.30 -13.09
CA GLN A 208 -13.88 4.74 -12.87
C GLN A 208 -12.69 5.34 -12.13
N ALA A 209 -12.14 4.65 -11.12
CA ALA A 209 -10.97 5.10 -10.37
C ALA A 209 -9.74 5.19 -11.28
N VAL A 210 -9.49 4.14 -12.07
CA VAL A 210 -8.37 4.13 -13.03
C VAL A 210 -8.53 5.22 -14.09
N ASP A 211 -9.73 5.40 -14.65
CA ASP A 211 -10.02 6.45 -15.61
C ASP A 211 -9.86 7.86 -15.02
N ALA A 212 -10.21 8.07 -13.75
CA ALA A 212 -10.04 9.34 -13.06
C ALA A 212 -8.55 9.69 -12.92
N ARG A 213 -7.72 8.74 -12.46
CA ARG A 213 -6.26 8.94 -12.35
C ARG A 213 -5.61 9.24 -13.69
N ARG A 214 -6.00 8.53 -14.75
CA ARG A 214 -5.54 8.77 -16.12
C ARG A 214 -5.83 10.20 -16.59
N ARG A 215 -7.04 10.70 -16.35
CA ARG A 215 -7.41 12.09 -16.71
C ARG A 215 -6.60 13.14 -15.95
N LEU A 216 -6.13 12.80 -14.76
CA LEU A 216 -5.25 13.64 -13.97
C LEU A 216 -3.77 13.49 -14.34
N HIS A 217 -3.43 12.56 -15.23
CA HIS A 217 -2.04 12.16 -15.52
C HIS A 217 -1.26 11.77 -14.25
N LEU A 218 -1.95 11.19 -13.26
CA LEU A 218 -1.33 10.75 -12.01
C LEU A 218 -1.23 9.22 -11.96
N LEU A 219 -0.27 8.74 -11.18
CA LEU A 219 0.12 7.35 -11.15
C LEU A 219 -0.85 6.48 -10.35
N HIS A 220 -0.76 5.17 -10.60
CA HIS A 220 -1.57 4.13 -9.97
C HIS A 220 -0.77 3.37 -8.92
N GLU A 221 -1.46 2.96 -7.86
CA GLU A 221 -0.94 2.03 -6.89
C GLU A 221 -1.95 0.90 -6.63
N VAL A 222 -1.43 -0.31 -6.44
CA VAL A 222 -2.19 -1.47 -5.97
C VAL A 222 -1.51 -2.10 -4.78
N GLU A 223 -2.28 -2.63 -3.84
CA GLU A 223 -1.79 -3.42 -2.71
C GLU A 223 -2.04 -4.90 -2.94
N TRP A 224 -1.00 -5.69 -2.68
CA TRP A 224 -1.05 -7.13 -2.67
C TRP A 224 -1.03 -7.60 -1.22
N ILE A 225 -2.13 -8.24 -0.84
CA ILE A 225 -2.36 -8.75 0.52
C ILE A 225 -2.70 -10.25 0.53
N GLN A 226 -2.97 -10.82 -0.65
CA GLN A 226 -3.20 -12.25 -0.91
C GLN A 226 -2.57 -12.58 -2.26
N LEU A 227 -1.44 -13.29 -2.29
CA LEU A 227 -0.53 -13.34 -3.44
C LEU A 227 -1.25 -13.66 -4.76
N ASP A 228 -1.90 -14.83 -4.84
CA ASP A 228 -2.54 -15.32 -6.07
C ASP A 228 -3.67 -14.40 -6.53
N ARG A 229 -4.60 -14.06 -5.63
CA ARG A 229 -5.74 -13.18 -5.96
C ARG A 229 -5.30 -11.78 -6.33
N SER A 230 -4.25 -11.26 -5.68
CA SER A 230 -3.74 -9.90 -5.96
C SER A 230 -3.06 -9.87 -7.32
N CYS A 231 -2.27 -10.91 -7.63
CA CYS A 231 -1.70 -11.13 -8.95
C CYS A 231 -2.80 -11.24 -10.01
N ALA A 232 -3.80 -12.09 -9.80
CA ALA A 232 -4.92 -12.29 -10.70
C ALA A 232 -5.69 -10.98 -10.96
N LEU A 233 -6.01 -10.20 -9.92
CA LEU A 233 -6.74 -8.94 -10.06
C LEU A 233 -5.89 -7.88 -10.77
N THR A 234 -4.60 -7.78 -10.43
CA THR A 234 -3.69 -6.86 -11.11
C THR A 234 -3.55 -7.24 -12.58
N ARG A 235 -3.32 -8.52 -12.91
CA ARG A 235 -3.29 -9.04 -14.28
C ARG A 235 -4.58 -8.73 -15.04
N PHE A 236 -5.72 -9.06 -14.44
CA PHE A 236 -7.03 -8.73 -14.98
C PHE A 236 -7.13 -7.23 -15.31
N ALA A 237 -6.82 -6.35 -14.35
CA ALA A 237 -6.94 -4.91 -14.52
C ALA A 237 -5.95 -4.33 -15.55
N THR A 238 -4.74 -4.88 -15.63
CA THR A 238 -3.70 -4.44 -16.58
C THR A 238 -4.02 -4.80 -18.02
N GLU A 239 -4.72 -5.90 -18.24
CA GLU A 239 -5.01 -6.49 -19.55
C GLU A 239 -6.43 -6.19 -20.03
N HIS A 240 -7.37 -5.91 -19.12
CA HIS A 240 -8.76 -5.65 -19.47
C HIS A 240 -8.88 -4.35 -20.30
N PRO A 241 -9.49 -4.40 -21.50
CA PRO A 241 -9.47 -3.28 -22.46
C PRO A 241 -10.16 -2.01 -21.95
N LEU A 242 -11.09 -2.16 -21.00
CA LEU A 242 -11.79 -1.02 -20.38
C LEU A 242 -11.09 -0.45 -19.14
N ILE A 243 -10.26 -1.23 -18.43
CA ILE A 243 -9.59 -0.76 -17.20
C ILE A 243 -8.22 -0.19 -17.57
N ARG A 244 -7.36 -1.02 -18.17
CA ARG A 244 -6.00 -0.65 -18.59
C ARG A 244 -5.19 -0.02 -17.45
N LEU A 245 -5.14 -0.70 -16.30
CA LEU A 245 -4.36 -0.26 -15.15
C LEU A 245 -2.89 -0.07 -15.53
N GLY A 246 -2.29 1.07 -15.15
CA GLY A 246 -0.89 1.37 -15.45
C GLY A 246 -0.62 1.69 -16.93
N SER A 247 -1.66 1.99 -17.74
CA SER A 247 -1.48 2.37 -19.14
C SER A 247 -0.76 3.70 -19.36
N GLU A 248 -0.59 4.47 -18.29
CA GLU A 248 0.21 5.71 -18.26
C GLU A 248 1.72 5.42 -18.24
N GLY A 249 2.11 4.15 -18.30
CA GLY A 249 3.50 3.69 -18.41
C GLY A 249 4.15 3.32 -17.08
N GLN A 250 3.46 3.54 -15.94
CA GLN A 250 3.94 3.13 -14.62
C GLN A 250 2.82 2.62 -13.71
N LEU A 251 3.15 1.64 -12.88
CA LEU A 251 2.31 1.08 -11.81
C LEU A 251 3.17 0.84 -10.56
N ASN A 252 2.74 1.30 -9.38
CA ASN A 252 3.32 0.88 -8.11
C ASN A 252 2.58 -0.34 -7.57
N ILE A 253 3.30 -1.39 -7.17
CA ILE A 253 2.74 -2.56 -6.48
C ILE A 253 3.34 -2.61 -5.08
N THR A 254 2.47 -2.55 -4.07
CA THR A 254 2.86 -2.65 -2.66
C THR A 254 2.56 -4.04 -2.12
N LEU A 255 3.59 -4.80 -1.75
CA LEU A 255 3.48 -6.12 -1.13
C LEU A 255 3.44 -5.99 0.40
N LEU A 256 2.34 -6.44 1.02
CA LEU A 256 2.15 -6.38 2.47
C LEU A 256 2.30 -7.76 3.12
N PHE A 257 3.55 -8.12 3.38
CA PHE A 257 3.94 -9.42 3.91
C PHE A 257 3.40 -9.65 5.32
N GLY A 258 2.78 -10.81 5.54
CA GLY A 258 2.19 -11.16 6.83
C GLY A 258 0.82 -10.54 7.09
N SER A 259 0.22 -9.86 6.09
CA SER A 259 -1.17 -9.41 6.19
C SER A 259 -2.16 -10.58 6.13
N SER A 260 -1.81 -11.71 5.53
CA SER A 260 -2.65 -12.90 5.44
C SER A 260 -1.83 -14.18 5.34
N TRP A 261 -2.48 -15.33 5.52
CA TRP A 261 -1.88 -16.62 5.22
C TRP A 261 -1.71 -16.87 3.70
N ARG A 262 -2.43 -16.11 2.85
CA ARG A 262 -2.27 -16.11 1.38
C ARG A 262 -1.14 -15.21 0.89
N LEU A 263 -0.59 -14.36 1.75
CA LEU A 263 0.67 -13.63 1.55
C LEU A 263 1.39 -13.60 2.90
N PRO A 264 1.96 -14.75 3.33
CA PRO A 264 2.58 -14.86 4.64
C PRO A 264 3.82 -13.98 4.72
N PHE A 265 4.29 -13.74 5.94
CA PHE A 265 5.61 -13.13 6.11
C PHE A 265 6.67 -14.14 5.60
N PRO A 266 7.64 -13.73 4.78
CA PRO A 266 8.57 -14.65 4.14
C PRO A 266 9.47 -15.33 5.19
N GLU A 267 9.63 -16.64 5.09
CA GLU A 267 10.52 -17.40 5.99
C GLU A 267 11.99 -17.16 5.63
N SER A 268 12.28 -17.01 4.33
CA SER A 268 13.61 -16.77 3.78
C SER A 268 13.64 -15.65 2.74
N TYR A 269 14.85 -15.18 2.40
CA TYR A 269 15.05 -14.25 1.28
C TYR A 269 14.54 -14.79 -0.05
N ALA A 270 14.65 -16.10 -0.28
CA ALA A 270 14.16 -16.73 -1.50
C ALA A 270 12.63 -16.61 -1.62
N ASP A 271 11.89 -16.75 -0.52
CA ASP A 271 10.43 -16.62 -0.51
C ASP A 271 10.02 -15.17 -0.79
N PHE A 272 10.71 -14.22 -0.16
CA PHE A 272 10.57 -12.80 -0.42
C PHE A 272 10.80 -12.47 -1.90
N ARG A 273 11.93 -12.93 -2.46
CA ARG A 273 12.28 -12.71 -3.87
C ARG A 273 11.24 -13.29 -4.82
N ARG A 274 10.70 -14.48 -4.56
CA ARG A 274 9.65 -15.07 -5.41
C ARG A 274 8.42 -14.16 -5.51
N ALA A 275 7.95 -13.60 -4.39
CA ALA A 275 6.83 -12.68 -4.40
C ALA A 275 7.16 -11.35 -5.11
N VAL A 276 8.37 -10.80 -4.90
CA VAL A 276 8.81 -9.58 -5.59
C VAL A 276 8.95 -9.79 -7.10
N CYS A 277 9.61 -10.87 -7.54
CA CYS A 277 9.74 -11.22 -8.95
C CYS A 277 8.38 -11.41 -9.61
N LEU A 278 7.42 -12.02 -8.90
CA LEU A 278 6.06 -12.18 -9.41
C LEU A 278 5.39 -10.82 -9.63
N ALA A 279 5.44 -9.91 -8.66
CA ALA A 279 4.92 -8.55 -8.84
C ALA A 279 5.65 -7.80 -9.96
N LYS A 280 6.97 -7.96 -10.06
CA LYS A 280 7.78 -7.35 -11.13
C LYS A 280 7.44 -7.90 -12.52
N SER A 281 6.99 -9.15 -12.61
CA SER A 281 6.55 -9.74 -13.88
C SER A 281 5.40 -8.96 -14.53
N ILE A 282 4.63 -8.17 -13.77
CA ILE A 282 3.54 -7.31 -14.27
C ILE A 282 4.02 -6.23 -15.25
N GLU A 283 5.34 -5.95 -15.32
CA GLU A 283 5.91 -5.07 -16.35
C GLU A 283 5.59 -5.54 -17.77
N ARG A 284 5.53 -6.86 -17.94
CA ARG A 284 5.22 -7.49 -19.22
C ARG A 284 3.73 -7.72 -19.34
N ASP A 285 3.17 -7.43 -20.52
CA ASP A 285 1.83 -7.90 -20.87
C ASP A 285 1.80 -9.42 -21.08
N LEU A 286 0.60 -9.98 -21.25
CA LEU A 286 0.43 -11.41 -21.52
C LEU A 286 1.00 -11.86 -22.89
N SER A 287 1.42 -10.94 -23.75
CA SER A 287 2.17 -11.26 -24.98
C SER A 287 3.69 -11.26 -24.75
N GLY A 288 4.16 -10.98 -23.53
CA GLY A 288 5.56 -10.93 -23.13
C GLY A 288 6.26 -9.59 -23.38
N ASN A 289 5.57 -8.60 -23.93
CA ASN A 289 6.15 -7.29 -24.23
C ASN A 289 6.19 -6.42 -22.97
N ILE A 290 7.27 -5.64 -22.79
CA ILE A 290 7.32 -4.64 -21.72
C ILE A 290 6.28 -3.56 -22.04
N ALA A 291 5.22 -3.52 -21.25
CA ALA A 291 4.07 -2.63 -21.45
C ALA A 291 4.06 -1.46 -20.47
N ARG A 292 4.69 -1.62 -19.30
CA ARG A 292 4.76 -0.60 -18.25
C ARG A 292 5.97 -0.83 -17.35
N LYS A 293 6.40 0.21 -16.66
CA LYS A 293 7.33 0.10 -15.53
C LYS A 293 6.56 -0.28 -14.28
N VAL A 294 7.07 -1.23 -13.51
CA VAL A 294 6.51 -1.59 -12.20
C VAL A 294 7.52 -1.22 -11.14
N THR A 295 7.10 -0.36 -10.20
CA THR A 295 7.86 -0.14 -8.98
C THR A 295 7.33 -1.02 -7.87
N ILE A 296 8.24 -1.53 -7.04
CA ILE A 296 7.89 -2.44 -5.96
C ILE A 296 8.06 -1.72 -4.63
N SER A 297 6.97 -1.63 -3.88
CA SER A 297 6.99 -1.21 -2.48
C SER A 297 6.76 -2.44 -1.60
N VAL A 298 7.43 -2.53 -0.45
CA VAL A 298 7.22 -3.64 0.49
C VAL A 298 7.00 -3.11 1.90
N GLY A 299 6.07 -3.73 2.63
CA GLY A 299 5.80 -3.44 4.03
C GLY A 299 5.53 -4.71 4.84
N ALA A 300 5.88 -4.71 6.13
CA ALA A 300 5.59 -5.80 7.04
C ALA A 300 4.24 -5.52 7.71
N SER A 301 3.20 -6.32 7.46
CA SER A 301 1.86 -6.10 8.03
C SER A 301 1.50 -7.16 9.08
N VAL A 302 2.47 -7.49 9.94
CA VAL A 302 2.36 -8.53 10.97
C VAL A 302 1.67 -7.97 12.21
N LEU A 303 0.63 -8.66 12.70
CA LEU A 303 -0.02 -8.29 13.97
C LEU A 303 0.91 -8.52 15.17
N PRO A 304 0.84 -7.71 16.24
CA PRO A 304 1.75 -7.83 17.38
C PRO A 304 1.73 -9.22 18.01
N GLN A 305 0.55 -9.85 18.14
CA GLN A 305 0.42 -11.21 18.67
C GLN A 305 1.12 -12.29 17.81
N HIS A 306 1.39 -12.02 16.54
CA HIS A 306 2.10 -12.93 15.63
C HIS A 306 3.60 -12.59 15.53
N ALA A 307 4.03 -11.41 16.00
CA ALA A 307 5.39 -10.90 15.80
C ALA A 307 6.46 -11.87 16.31
N ARG A 308 6.25 -12.46 17.50
CA ARG A 308 7.21 -13.40 18.10
C ARG A 308 7.50 -14.62 17.22
N ALA A 309 6.52 -15.11 16.47
CA ALA A 309 6.70 -16.25 15.56
C ALA A 309 7.54 -15.92 14.32
N HIS A 310 7.79 -14.64 14.06
CA HIS A 310 8.54 -14.16 12.90
C HIS A 310 9.91 -13.59 13.27
N ILE A 311 10.28 -13.62 14.55
CA ILE A 311 11.63 -13.29 15.01
C ILE A 311 12.56 -14.39 14.52
N ASN A 312 13.55 -13.99 13.73
CA ASN A 312 14.54 -14.91 13.20
C ASN A 312 15.87 -14.18 12.98
N GLU A 313 16.93 -14.95 12.75
CA GLU A 313 18.25 -14.41 12.43
C GLU A 313 18.24 -13.66 11.08
N LEU A 314 18.97 -12.56 11.01
CA LEU A 314 19.23 -11.84 9.78
C LEU A 314 20.12 -12.66 8.84
N GLU A 315 19.75 -12.75 7.57
CA GLU A 315 20.52 -13.51 6.56
C GLU A 315 21.69 -12.70 5.96
N PHE A 316 21.63 -11.36 6.05
CA PHE A 316 22.56 -10.44 5.38
C PHE A 316 22.97 -9.25 6.25
N GLY A 317 23.87 -8.43 5.70
CA GLY A 317 24.38 -7.21 6.33
C GLY A 317 25.37 -7.47 7.45
N ALA A 318 25.87 -6.38 8.05
CA ALA A 318 26.82 -6.43 9.17
C ALA A 318 26.23 -7.11 10.42
N ARG A 319 24.89 -7.14 10.53
CA ARG A 319 24.14 -7.75 11.63
C ARG A 319 23.70 -9.20 11.35
N LYS A 320 24.22 -9.85 10.30
CA LYS A 320 23.91 -11.26 9.97
C LYS A 320 24.05 -12.18 11.20
N GLY A 321 23.08 -13.08 11.38
CA GLY A 321 23.01 -14.00 12.53
C GLY A 321 22.39 -13.40 13.79
N GLN A 322 22.10 -12.09 13.84
CA GLN A 322 21.38 -11.48 14.95
C GLN A 322 19.87 -11.68 14.78
N LEU A 323 19.17 -11.95 15.88
CA LEU A 323 17.71 -11.97 15.91
C LEU A 323 17.15 -10.59 15.58
N ALA A 324 16.14 -10.56 14.71
CA ALA A 324 15.47 -9.35 14.28
C ALA A 324 13.97 -9.59 14.10
N GLY A 325 13.20 -8.52 14.31
CA GLY A 325 11.75 -8.54 14.09
C GLY A 325 11.36 -8.51 12.61
N PRO A 326 10.05 -8.61 12.30
CA PRO A 326 9.55 -8.59 10.93
C PRO A 326 10.00 -7.38 10.10
N LEU A 327 9.94 -6.17 10.68
CA LEU A 327 10.28 -4.95 9.95
C LEU A 327 11.77 -4.89 9.58
N GLU A 328 12.65 -5.19 10.54
CA GLU A 328 14.09 -5.25 10.32
C GLU A 328 14.47 -6.33 9.30
N ARG A 329 13.90 -7.54 9.42
CA ARG A 329 14.13 -8.61 8.45
C ARG A 329 13.70 -8.20 7.04
N LEU A 330 12.54 -7.56 6.90
CA LEU A 330 12.06 -7.08 5.61
C LEU A 330 12.94 -5.98 5.03
N ALA A 331 13.40 -5.03 5.86
CA ALA A 331 14.33 -3.99 5.44
C ALA A 331 15.68 -4.57 4.98
N CYS A 332 16.18 -5.59 5.69
CA CYS A 332 17.38 -6.34 5.30
C CYS A 332 17.21 -7.01 3.94
N TYR A 333 16.09 -7.69 3.69
CA TYR A 333 15.78 -8.28 2.38
C TYR A 333 15.64 -7.25 1.26
N ALA A 334 14.93 -6.15 1.52
CA ALA A 334 14.75 -5.07 0.56
C ALA A 334 16.10 -4.43 0.15
N ALA A 335 17.05 -4.32 1.08
CA ALA A 335 18.36 -3.70 0.83
C ALA A 335 19.31 -4.55 -0.03
N GLN A 336 18.96 -5.80 -0.34
CA GLN A 336 19.83 -6.66 -1.15
C GLN A 336 19.91 -6.18 -2.61
N PRO A 337 21.09 -6.26 -3.28
CA PRO A 337 21.29 -5.74 -4.63
C PRO A 337 20.35 -6.27 -5.70
N ASP A 338 19.94 -7.53 -5.58
CA ASP A 338 19.04 -8.18 -6.50
C ASP A 338 17.59 -8.14 -6.01
N SER A 339 17.23 -7.43 -4.94
CA SER A 339 15.89 -7.47 -4.37
C SER A 339 14.79 -7.01 -5.33
N GLU A 340 15.11 -6.06 -6.23
CA GLU A 340 14.19 -5.33 -7.12
C GLU A 340 13.15 -4.46 -6.38
N VAL A 341 13.32 -4.23 -5.08
CA VAL A 341 12.46 -3.34 -4.29
C VAL A 341 12.84 -1.89 -4.49
N ASP A 342 11.88 -1.00 -4.73
CA ASP A 342 12.13 0.42 -4.85
C ASP A 342 11.83 1.18 -3.55
N VAL A 343 10.80 0.77 -2.80
CA VAL A 343 10.37 1.43 -1.57
C VAL A 343 10.29 0.42 -0.41
N ILE A 344 10.96 0.70 0.70
CA ILE A 344 10.72 0.02 1.99
C ILE A 344 9.78 0.90 2.82
N ARG A 345 8.59 0.37 3.12
CA ARG A 345 7.52 1.06 3.85
C ARG A 345 7.45 0.55 5.29
N SER A 346 7.52 1.47 6.25
CA SER A 346 7.22 1.21 7.67
C SER A 346 6.07 2.10 8.14
N GLY A 347 5.53 1.87 9.32
CA GLY A 347 4.58 2.79 9.94
C GLY A 347 3.52 2.12 10.79
N LEU A 348 2.82 2.93 11.57
CA LEU A 348 1.80 2.52 12.51
C LEU A 348 0.61 1.82 11.81
N GLU A 349 0.39 2.07 10.51
CA GLU A 349 -0.60 1.36 9.71
C GLU A 349 -0.32 -0.15 9.61
N ASP A 350 0.95 -0.51 9.47
CA ASP A 350 1.37 -1.86 9.11
C ASP A 350 1.86 -2.63 10.35
N THR A 351 2.80 -2.03 11.10
CA THR A 351 3.45 -2.56 12.32
C THR A 351 3.63 -1.46 13.38
N PRO A 352 2.61 -1.17 14.22
CA PRO A 352 2.64 -0.13 15.25
C PRO A 352 3.41 -0.52 16.53
N TYR A 353 4.47 -1.28 16.36
CA TYR A 353 5.31 -1.80 17.44
C TYR A 353 6.71 -2.08 16.90
N ILE A 354 7.69 -2.12 17.79
CA ILE A 354 9.00 -2.70 17.51
C ILE A 354 9.17 -4.00 18.29
N VAL A 355 10.08 -4.84 17.81
CA VAL A 355 10.55 -6.02 18.54
C VAL A 355 11.95 -5.71 19.04
N THR A 356 12.18 -5.85 20.34
CA THR A 356 13.49 -5.64 20.97
C THR A 356 14.42 -6.82 20.68
N HIS A 357 15.70 -6.65 21.00
CA HIS A 357 16.70 -7.71 20.87
C HIS A 357 16.37 -8.97 21.69
N ASP A 358 15.67 -8.81 22.81
CA ASP A 358 15.20 -9.90 23.69
C ASP A 358 13.90 -10.55 23.19
N GLY A 359 13.37 -10.07 22.06
CA GLY A 359 12.12 -10.54 21.46
C GLY A 359 10.85 -10.01 22.13
N ASP A 360 10.98 -8.94 22.93
CA ASP A 360 9.83 -8.25 23.51
C ASP A 360 9.21 -7.26 22.55
N ILE A 361 7.90 -7.08 22.66
CA ILE A 361 7.14 -6.18 21.81
C ILE A 361 6.90 -4.90 22.59
N THR A 362 7.26 -3.75 22.01
CA THR A 362 7.06 -2.43 22.64
C THR A 362 6.38 -1.45 21.69
N LEU A 363 5.67 -0.49 22.27
CA LEU A 363 5.06 0.60 21.50
C LEU A 363 6.12 1.50 20.88
N THR A 364 5.77 2.10 19.76
CA THR A 364 6.61 3.03 19.01
C THR A 364 5.73 4.03 18.27
N ASP A 365 6.34 4.93 17.53
CA ASP A 365 5.71 5.86 16.60
C ASP A 365 6.28 5.68 15.17
N ASN A 366 5.76 6.43 14.20
CA ASN A 366 6.26 6.36 12.82
C ASN A 366 7.74 6.73 12.71
N PHE A 367 8.22 7.64 13.55
CA PHE A 367 9.60 8.12 13.55
C PHE A 367 10.57 7.04 14.04
N GLY A 368 10.25 6.35 15.13
CA GLY A 368 11.00 5.21 15.65
C GLY A 368 11.07 4.06 14.65
N LEU A 369 9.97 3.74 13.99
CA LEU A 369 9.92 2.72 12.93
C LEU A 369 10.80 3.09 11.73
N ALA A 370 10.73 4.33 11.27
CA ALA A 370 11.55 4.82 10.16
C ALA A 370 13.04 4.80 10.51
N HIS A 371 13.42 5.23 11.72
CA HIS A 371 14.80 5.14 12.21
C HIS A 371 15.35 3.71 12.19
N GLN A 372 14.56 2.75 12.69
CA GLN A 372 14.95 1.35 12.70
C GLN A 372 15.20 0.82 11.28
N VAL A 373 14.37 1.23 10.31
CA VAL A 373 14.59 0.88 8.89
C VAL A 373 15.86 1.52 8.34
N VAL A 374 16.09 2.81 8.58
CA VAL A 374 17.31 3.49 8.09
C VAL A 374 18.57 2.80 8.61
N GLU A 375 18.61 2.50 9.91
CA GLU A 375 19.73 1.78 10.52
C GLU A 375 19.94 0.41 9.88
N MET A 376 18.86 -0.36 9.70
CA MET A 376 18.93 -1.69 9.12
C MET A 376 19.40 -1.67 7.67
N VAL A 377 18.85 -0.79 6.84
CA VAL A 377 19.25 -0.60 5.44
C VAL A 377 20.73 -0.20 5.35
N GLY A 378 21.16 0.75 6.19
CA GLY A 378 22.56 1.16 6.29
C GLY A 378 23.50 0.02 6.70
N SER A 379 23.06 -0.83 7.63
CA SER A 379 23.83 -2.02 8.04
C SER A 379 23.99 -3.07 6.92
N CYS A 380 23.15 -3.01 5.89
CA CYS A 380 23.24 -3.83 4.69
C CYS A 380 24.06 -3.18 3.57
N GLY A 381 24.57 -1.96 3.76
CA GLY A 381 25.38 -1.24 2.78
C GLY A 381 24.58 -0.57 1.66
N ALA A 382 23.27 -0.40 1.83
CA ALA A 382 22.41 0.38 0.94
C ALA A 382 22.18 1.80 1.49
N ALA A 383 21.91 2.76 0.60
CA ALA A 383 21.56 4.13 0.99
C ALA A 383 20.06 4.43 0.80
N ILE A 384 19.59 5.49 1.44
CA ILE A 384 18.24 6.03 1.23
C ILE A 384 18.29 7.14 0.17
N ILE A 385 17.46 7.01 -0.86
CA ILE A 385 17.29 7.99 -1.93
C ILE A 385 16.47 9.17 -1.39
N THR A 386 17.10 10.33 -1.31
CA THR A 386 16.46 11.59 -0.89
C THR A 386 16.42 12.65 -1.99
N ASP A 387 17.25 12.50 -3.03
CA ASP A 387 17.35 13.40 -4.17
C ASP A 387 16.07 13.37 -5.02
N PRO A 388 15.35 14.51 -5.18
CA PRO A 388 14.04 14.52 -5.83
C PRO A 388 14.04 14.12 -7.32
N PRO A 389 15.03 14.50 -8.17
CA PRO A 389 15.16 13.98 -9.53
C PRO A 389 15.33 12.45 -9.58
N THR A 390 16.21 11.90 -8.74
CA THR A 390 16.46 10.45 -8.67
C THR A 390 15.21 9.70 -8.23
N LEU A 391 14.53 10.19 -7.18
CA LEU A 391 13.26 9.69 -6.68
C LEU A 391 12.20 9.63 -7.79
N ARG A 392 12.01 10.73 -8.52
CA ARG A 392 11.01 10.83 -9.59
C ARG A 392 11.32 9.92 -10.77
N GLY A 393 12.58 9.87 -11.20
CA GLY A 393 13.02 8.93 -12.24
C GLY A 393 12.80 7.48 -11.82
N ARG A 394 13.06 7.16 -10.55
CA ARG A 394 12.82 5.83 -9.99
C ARG A 394 11.33 5.49 -9.94
N MET A 395 10.48 6.42 -9.51
CA MET A 395 9.04 6.22 -9.42
C MET A 395 8.29 6.42 -10.76
N GLY A 396 9.01 6.73 -11.85
CA GLY A 396 8.44 6.81 -13.19
C GLY A 396 7.65 8.09 -13.49
N PHE A 397 7.89 9.18 -12.74
CA PHE A 397 7.34 10.49 -13.06
C PHE A 397 8.08 11.07 -14.28
N ALA A 398 7.55 10.79 -15.48
CA ALA A 398 8.04 11.34 -16.74
C ALA A 398 6.92 12.06 -17.50
N GLY A 399 7.28 13.01 -18.37
CA GLY A 399 6.35 13.67 -19.29
C GLY A 399 5.15 14.34 -18.57
N PRO A 400 3.88 13.97 -18.89
CA PRO A 400 2.68 14.61 -18.36
C PRO A 400 2.56 14.63 -16.83
N SER A 401 2.95 13.55 -16.13
CA SER A 401 2.84 13.49 -14.67
C SER A 401 3.75 14.49 -13.97
N LYS A 402 4.93 14.77 -14.55
CA LYS A 402 5.84 15.82 -14.05
C LYS A 402 5.22 17.21 -14.18
N ALA A 403 4.42 17.45 -15.21
CA ALA A 403 3.77 18.73 -15.44
C ALA A 403 2.60 19.01 -14.47
N MET A 404 2.15 18.01 -13.71
CA MET A 404 1.09 18.16 -12.71
C MET A 404 1.59 18.61 -11.34
N GLU A 405 2.89 18.52 -11.09
CA GLU A 405 3.50 19.01 -9.86
C GLU A 405 3.75 20.52 -9.96
N PHE A 406 3.44 21.26 -8.89
CA PHE A 406 3.73 22.69 -8.84
C PHE A 406 5.23 22.94 -8.65
N PRO A 407 5.77 24.01 -9.24
CA PRO A 407 7.01 24.55 -8.73
C PRO A 407 6.80 24.91 -7.25
N PRO A 408 7.78 24.64 -6.35
CA PRO A 408 7.69 25.04 -4.96
C PRO A 408 7.27 26.50 -4.83
N ALA A 409 6.43 26.85 -3.85
CA ALA A 409 6.00 28.25 -3.65
C ALA A 409 7.18 29.23 -3.51
N ALA A 410 8.33 28.75 -3.02
CA ALA A 410 9.59 29.50 -2.94
C ALA A 410 10.18 29.93 -4.30
N THR A 411 9.72 29.34 -5.42
CA THR A 411 10.18 29.66 -6.79
C THR A 411 9.32 30.72 -7.49
N LEU A 412 8.18 31.12 -6.91
CA LEU A 412 7.32 32.17 -7.47
C LEU A 412 7.65 33.58 -6.91
N ALA A 413 8.68 33.69 -6.07
CA ALA A 413 9.11 34.93 -5.43
C ALA A 413 10.45 35.49 -5.96
N THR A 414 10.93 35.01 -7.11
CA THR A 414 12.15 35.52 -7.77
C THR A 414 11.85 36.09 -9.15
#